data_AF-A0A7S1ZAG0-F1
#
_entry.id   AF-A0A7S1ZAG0-F1
#
_cell.length_a   1.000
_cell.length_b   1.000
_cell.length_c   1.000
_cell.angle_alpha   90.00
_cell.angle_beta   90.00
_cell.angle_gamma   90.00
#
_symmetry.space_group_name_H-M   'P 1'
#
loop_
_entity.id
_entity.type
_entity.pdbx_description
1 polymer ?
#
loop_
_entity_poly.entity_id
_entity_poly.type
_entity_poly.pdbx_seq_one_letter_code
_entity_poly.pdbx_strand_id
1 'polypeptide(L)'
;IDYDETNATMVHYDINPKNVAIIAGGRPKLNDFNVAEFMRWNVKTKQPCGFRGRLHEPWWRAPEELIMVKPKDTSQMLTKKGYVDSEEDLPILTEKVDVYSLGYLLHNLLTGHSPRGQAKKHRVAEVREVVLRGEMPNIHPDILNSTDPATVALRQGAYRCLQYRPEDRWTARDIAMEMLEVLERIKAEELDEEPVEQPDEQPDEEPDDNGE
;
A
#
# COMPACT_ATOMS: atom_id res chain seq x y z
N ILE A 1 9.55 -23.00 -13.70
CA ILE A 1 9.46 -21.69 -13.03
C ILE A 1 10.63 -21.67 -12.07
N ASP A 2 11.46 -20.64 -12.11
CA ASP A 2 12.49 -20.47 -11.08
C ASP A 2 11.74 -20.00 -9.83
N TYR A 3 11.59 -20.87 -8.84
CA TYR A 3 10.84 -20.60 -7.61
C TYR A 3 11.73 -19.89 -6.59
N ASP A 4 12.51 -18.92 -7.04
CA ASP A 4 13.08 -17.96 -6.09
C ASP A 4 11.90 -17.25 -5.42
N GLU A 5 11.77 -17.42 -4.11
CA GLU A 5 10.66 -16.89 -3.31
C GLU A 5 10.53 -15.37 -3.41
N THR A 6 11.56 -14.69 -3.94
CA THR A 6 11.59 -13.24 -4.11
C THR A 6 10.82 -12.74 -5.34
N ASN A 7 10.54 -13.58 -6.34
CA ASN A 7 9.90 -13.14 -7.58
C ASN A 7 8.37 -13.12 -7.48
N ALA A 8 7.77 -11.99 -7.86
CA ALA A 8 6.33 -11.90 -8.00
C ALA A 8 5.83 -12.75 -9.19
N THR A 9 4.82 -13.59 -8.94
CA THR A 9 4.23 -14.48 -9.95
C THR A 9 2.88 -13.99 -10.46
N MET A 10 2.28 -12.99 -9.80
CA MET A 10 0.98 -12.42 -10.12
C MET A 10 0.94 -10.96 -9.70
N VAL A 11 0.18 -10.16 -10.45
CA VAL A 11 -0.20 -8.79 -10.13
C VAL A 11 -1.72 -8.79 -9.91
N HIS A 12 -2.18 -8.35 -8.74
CA HIS A 12 -3.59 -8.21 -8.42
C HIS A 12 -4.27 -7.16 -9.32
N TYR A 13 -3.55 -6.07 -9.65
CA TYR A 13 -3.92 -5.08 -10.65
C TYR A 13 -5.20 -4.26 -10.33
N ASP A 14 -5.66 -4.34 -9.08
CA ASP A 14 -6.73 -3.51 -8.52
C ASP A 14 -6.66 -3.43 -6.98
N ILE A 15 -5.47 -3.22 -6.41
CA ILE A 15 -5.33 -3.04 -4.96
C ILE A 15 -5.96 -1.70 -4.56
N ASN A 16 -7.00 -1.78 -3.74
CA ASN A 16 -7.67 -0.64 -3.14
C ASN A 16 -8.45 -1.09 -1.88
N PRO A 17 -8.88 -0.17 -0.99
CA PRO A 17 -9.56 -0.53 0.25
C PRO A 17 -10.83 -1.38 0.09
N LYS A 18 -11.54 -1.30 -1.04
CA LYS A 18 -12.74 -2.12 -1.29
C LYS A 18 -12.41 -3.59 -1.52
N ASN A 19 -11.17 -3.86 -1.94
CA ASN A 19 -10.63 -5.18 -2.24
C ASN A 19 -9.80 -5.74 -1.07
N VAL A 20 -9.92 -5.13 0.12
CA VAL A 20 -9.33 -5.62 1.37
C VAL A 20 -10.45 -5.88 2.38
N ALA A 21 -10.71 -7.15 2.67
CA ALA A 21 -11.67 -7.55 3.68
C ALA A 21 -10.97 -7.75 5.03
N ILE A 22 -11.50 -7.15 6.09
CA ILE A 22 -11.06 -7.43 7.46
C ILE A 22 -11.93 -8.59 7.99
N ILE A 23 -11.30 -9.71 8.33
CA ILE A 23 -11.97 -10.87 8.91
C ILE A 23 -11.82 -10.89 10.45
N ALA A 24 -12.47 -11.86 11.10
CA ALA A 24 -12.36 -12.07 12.54
C ALA A 24 -10.89 -12.10 13.02
N GLY A 25 -10.63 -11.38 14.12
CA GLY A 25 -9.29 -11.16 14.65
C GLY A 25 -8.50 -10.04 13.95
N GLY A 26 -9.16 -9.15 13.21
CA GLY A 26 -8.51 -7.97 12.61
C GLY A 26 -7.58 -8.28 11.43
N ARG A 27 -7.64 -9.50 10.88
CA ARG A 27 -6.72 -9.93 9.81
C ARG A 27 -7.21 -9.44 8.45
N PRO A 28 -6.39 -8.71 7.67
CA PRO A 28 -6.76 -8.32 6.32
C PRO A 28 -6.63 -9.51 5.34
N LYS A 29 -7.53 -9.58 4.36
CA LYS A 29 -7.46 -10.48 3.22
C LYS A 29 -7.75 -9.73 1.92
N LEU A 30 -6.90 -9.93 0.92
CA LEU A 30 -7.14 -9.45 -0.44
C LEU A 30 -8.30 -10.22 -1.08
N ASN A 31 -9.10 -9.51 -1.87
CA ASN A 31 -10.25 -10.05 -2.61
C ASN A 31 -10.33 -9.41 -4.01
N ASP A 32 -11.15 -9.99 -4.88
CA ASP A 32 -11.43 -9.49 -6.23
C ASP A 32 -10.24 -9.55 -7.20
N PHE A 33 -9.84 -10.77 -7.54
CA PHE A 33 -8.79 -11.07 -8.51
C PHE A 33 -9.29 -11.07 -9.97
N ASN A 34 -10.47 -10.51 -10.26
CA ASN A 34 -11.10 -10.61 -11.59
C ASN A 34 -10.26 -9.96 -12.71
N VAL A 35 -9.38 -9.03 -12.36
CA VAL A 35 -8.47 -8.36 -13.30
C VAL A 35 -7.01 -8.72 -13.07
N ALA A 36 -6.71 -9.69 -12.20
CA ALA A 36 -5.34 -10.08 -11.91
C ALA A 36 -4.60 -10.57 -13.17
N GLU A 37 -3.31 -10.30 -13.22
CA GLU A 37 -2.43 -10.67 -14.33
C GLU A 37 -1.36 -11.64 -13.84
N PHE A 38 -1.24 -12.79 -14.48
CA PHE A 38 -0.19 -13.77 -14.17
C PHE A 38 1.11 -13.39 -14.88
N MET A 39 2.17 -13.21 -14.10
CA MET A 39 3.47 -12.80 -14.61
C MET A 39 4.15 -14.00 -15.29
N ARG A 40 4.58 -13.79 -16.54
CA ARG A 40 5.31 -14.82 -17.29
C ARG A 40 6.79 -14.76 -16.93
N TRP A 41 7.50 -15.87 -17.16
CA TRP A 41 8.95 -15.94 -16.93
C TRP A 41 9.70 -16.10 -18.25
N ASN A 42 10.69 -15.24 -18.50
CA ASN A 42 11.57 -15.40 -19.64
C ASN A 42 12.69 -16.39 -19.31
N VAL A 43 12.60 -17.60 -19.85
CA VAL A 43 13.57 -18.69 -19.59
C VAL A 43 14.98 -18.39 -20.11
N LYS A 44 15.12 -17.49 -21.09
CA LYS A 44 16.42 -17.12 -21.69
C LYS A 44 17.12 -16.04 -20.87
N THR A 45 16.40 -14.98 -20.52
CA THR A 45 16.97 -13.86 -19.74
C THR A 45 16.95 -14.11 -18.24
N LYS A 46 16.21 -15.14 -17.77
CA LYS A 46 16.01 -15.44 -16.35
C LYS A 46 15.43 -14.24 -15.59
N GLN A 47 14.42 -13.60 -16.17
CA GLN A 47 13.75 -12.43 -15.60
C GLN A 47 12.23 -12.55 -15.74
N PRO A 48 11.44 -11.96 -14.83
CA PRO A 48 10.01 -11.85 -15.00
C PRO A 48 9.69 -10.98 -16.23
N CYS A 49 8.72 -11.41 -17.01
CA CYS A 49 8.14 -10.61 -18.07
C CYS A 49 7.08 -9.69 -17.46
N GLY A 50 7.10 -8.41 -17.85
CA GLY A 50 5.95 -7.55 -17.59
C GLY A 50 4.76 -7.82 -18.51
N PHE A 51 3.73 -6.98 -18.37
CA PHE A 51 2.47 -7.08 -19.09
C PHE A 51 2.03 -5.72 -19.66
N ARG A 52 1.09 -5.75 -20.60
CA ARG A 52 0.50 -4.53 -21.18
C ARG A 52 -0.69 -4.10 -20.34
N GLY A 53 -0.68 -2.85 -19.92
CA GLY A 53 -1.79 -2.23 -19.20
C GLY A 53 -3.03 -2.09 -20.06
N ARG A 54 -4.20 -2.21 -19.43
CA ARG A 54 -5.54 -2.09 -20.03
C ARG A 54 -6.53 -1.26 -19.22
N LEU A 55 -6.11 -0.71 -18.09
CA LEU A 55 -6.95 0.05 -17.16
C LEU A 55 -6.28 1.39 -16.87
N HIS A 56 -7.04 2.48 -16.85
CA HIS A 56 -6.47 3.84 -16.81
C HIS A 56 -7.16 4.78 -15.81
N GLU A 57 -7.94 4.24 -14.88
CA GLU A 57 -8.61 5.07 -13.88
C GLU A 57 -7.63 5.52 -12.78
N PRO A 58 -7.51 6.82 -12.49
CA PRO A 58 -6.34 7.37 -11.81
C PRO A 58 -6.41 7.29 -10.27
N TRP A 59 -7.46 6.71 -9.70
CA TRP A 59 -7.74 6.81 -8.27
C TRP A 59 -6.73 6.06 -7.40
N TRP A 60 -6.30 4.89 -7.86
CA TRP A 60 -5.40 3.99 -7.13
C TRP A 60 -4.18 3.57 -7.95
N ARG A 61 -4.11 4.00 -9.22
CA ARG A 61 -3.11 3.54 -10.18
C ARG A 61 -1.82 4.33 -10.14
N ALA A 62 -0.74 3.64 -10.49
CA ALA A 62 0.58 4.18 -10.72
C ALA A 62 0.64 5.05 -11.99
N PRO A 63 1.59 6.01 -12.08
CA PRO A 63 1.69 6.92 -13.22
C PRO A 63 1.85 6.21 -14.57
N GLU A 64 2.61 5.12 -14.63
CA GLU A 64 2.86 4.34 -15.84
C GLU A 64 1.63 3.58 -16.34
N GLU A 65 0.70 3.21 -15.45
CA GLU A 65 -0.59 2.62 -15.84
C GLU A 65 -1.48 3.63 -16.55
N LEU A 66 -1.23 4.92 -16.34
CA LEU A 66 -2.02 5.98 -16.95
C LEU A 66 -1.55 6.30 -18.37
N ILE A 67 -0.40 5.84 -18.84
CA ILE A 67 0.06 6.17 -20.20
C ILE A 67 -0.84 5.48 -21.25
N MET A 68 -1.31 6.25 -22.24
CA MET A 68 -2.20 5.77 -23.30
C MET A 68 -1.67 6.14 -24.69
N VAL A 69 -2.14 5.48 -25.75
CA VAL A 69 -1.87 5.93 -27.12
C VAL A 69 -2.67 7.19 -27.43
N LYS A 70 -2.10 8.14 -28.16
CA LYS A 70 -2.80 9.36 -28.59
C LYS A 70 -4.08 8.98 -29.35
N PRO A 71 -5.26 9.51 -28.94
CA PRO A 71 -6.48 9.29 -29.71
C PRO A 71 -6.36 9.99 -31.07
N LYS A 72 -7.04 9.45 -32.08
CA LYS A 72 -7.12 10.08 -33.43
C LYS A 72 -7.66 11.51 -33.35
N ASP A 73 -8.63 11.70 -32.46
CA ASP A 73 -9.19 13.01 -32.13
C ASP A 73 -8.58 13.54 -30.83
N THR A 74 -7.62 14.46 -30.98
CA THR A 74 -6.89 15.04 -29.84
C THR A 74 -7.76 15.84 -28.89
N SER A 75 -8.99 16.22 -29.28
CA SER A 75 -9.94 16.86 -28.36
C SER A 75 -10.38 15.93 -27.22
N GLN A 76 -10.19 14.62 -27.38
CA GLN A 76 -10.46 13.60 -26.36
C GLN A 76 -9.29 13.39 -25.39
N MET A 77 -8.16 14.07 -25.59
CA MET A 77 -7.05 14.01 -24.64
C MET A 77 -7.47 14.63 -23.32
N LEU A 78 -7.38 13.83 -22.26
CA LEU A 78 -7.74 14.27 -20.91
C LEU A 78 -6.71 15.25 -20.33
N THR A 79 -5.45 15.14 -20.76
CA THR A 79 -4.34 16.00 -20.31
C THR A 79 -3.28 16.12 -21.41
N LYS A 80 -2.35 17.07 -21.29
CA LYS A 80 -1.21 17.20 -22.22
C LYS A 80 -0.13 16.12 -22.04
N LYS A 81 -0.06 15.48 -20.87
CA LYS A 81 0.92 14.42 -20.53
C LYS A 81 0.27 13.03 -20.57
N GLY A 82 1.09 12.00 -20.63
CA GLY A 82 0.63 10.61 -20.51
C GLY A 82 0.04 10.03 -21.77
N TYR A 83 0.50 10.51 -22.93
CA TYR A 83 0.18 9.94 -24.23
C TYR A 83 1.45 9.63 -25.04
N VAL A 84 1.43 8.51 -25.74
CA VAL A 84 2.48 8.04 -26.66
C VAL A 84 1.95 7.89 -28.09
N ASP A 85 2.83 7.78 -29.08
CA ASP A 85 2.44 7.77 -30.48
C ASP A 85 1.94 6.41 -30.96
N SER A 86 2.45 5.30 -30.42
CA SER A 86 2.02 3.95 -30.77
C SER A 86 1.91 3.00 -29.56
N GLU A 87 1.31 1.82 -29.77
CA GLU A 87 1.18 0.80 -28.72
C GLU A 87 2.53 0.21 -28.30
N GLU A 88 3.51 0.21 -29.19
CA GLU A 88 4.86 -0.26 -28.92
C GLU A 88 5.55 0.60 -27.84
N ASP A 89 5.27 1.90 -27.84
CA ASP A 89 5.81 2.90 -26.92
C ASP A 89 5.14 2.89 -25.53
N LEU A 90 4.06 2.11 -25.35
CA LEU A 90 3.42 2.00 -24.04
C LEU A 90 4.40 1.41 -23.02
N PRO A 91 4.30 1.79 -21.74
CA PRO A 91 5.06 1.14 -20.69
C PRO A 91 4.72 -0.36 -20.61
N ILE A 92 5.72 -1.15 -20.25
CA ILE A 92 5.53 -2.52 -19.80
C ILE A 92 5.35 -2.46 -18.28
N LEU A 93 4.18 -2.89 -17.81
CA LEU A 93 3.85 -2.91 -16.40
C LEU A 93 4.46 -4.13 -15.71
N THR A 94 4.72 -4.00 -14.41
CA THR A 94 5.23 -5.07 -13.55
C THR A 94 4.43 -5.11 -12.25
N GLU A 95 4.80 -5.99 -11.31
CA GLU A 95 4.23 -6.03 -9.96
C GLU A 95 4.35 -4.70 -9.19
N LYS A 96 5.22 -3.79 -9.63
CA LYS A 96 5.41 -2.48 -9.02
C LYS A 96 4.17 -1.59 -9.07
N VAL A 97 3.19 -1.88 -9.94
CA VAL A 97 1.90 -1.17 -9.95
C VAL A 97 1.07 -1.49 -8.71
N ASP A 98 1.12 -2.74 -8.23
CA ASP A 98 0.49 -3.15 -6.97
C ASP A 98 1.22 -2.53 -5.78
N VAL A 99 2.55 -2.45 -5.83
CA VAL A 99 3.34 -1.76 -4.79
C VAL A 99 2.94 -0.29 -4.68
N TYR A 100 2.72 0.40 -5.79
CA TYR A 100 2.25 1.78 -5.78
C TYR A 100 0.85 1.90 -5.16
N SER A 101 -0.05 1.00 -5.57
CA SER A 101 -1.42 0.91 -5.04
C SER A 101 -1.44 0.60 -3.53
N LEU A 102 -0.51 -0.23 -3.05
CA LEU A 102 -0.27 -0.46 -1.62
C LEU A 102 0.15 0.84 -0.91
N GLY A 103 0.99 1.67 -1.53
CA GLY A 103 1.37 2.97 -0.96
C GLY A 103 0.17 3.89 -0.74
N TYR A 104 -0.78 3.89 -1.68
CA TYR A 104 -2.05 4.59 -1.50
C TYR A 104 -2.95 3.96 -0.43
N LEU A 105 -2.94 2.64 -0.29
CA LEU A 105 -3.63 1.96 0.80
C LEU A 105 -3.05 2.35 2.17
N LEU A 106 -1.71 2.40 2.30
CA LEU A 106 -1.02 2.84 3.52
C LEU A 106 -1.31 4.32 3.82
N HIS A 107 -1.34 5.19 2.81
CA HIS A 107 -1.81 6.58 2.95
C HIS A 107 -3.26 6.64 3.47
N ASN A 108 -4.13 5.78 2.95
CA ASN A 108 -5.52 5.71 3.38
C ASN A 108 -5.65 5.27 4.85
N LEU A 109 -4.81 4.33 5.31
CA LEU A 109 -4.75 3.93 6.72
C LEU A 109 -4.26 5.06 7.61
N LEU A 110 -3.20 5.78 7.20
CA LEU A 110 -2.64 6.90 7.96
C LEU A 110 -3.63 8.07 8.13
N THR A 111 -4.40 8.36 7.08
CA THR A 111 -5.20 9.59 7.03
C THR A 111 -6.69 9.35 7.22
N GLY A 112 -7.17 8.11 7.09
CA GLY A 112 -8.60 7.78 7.01
C GLY A 112 -9.28 8.22 5.71
N HIS A 113 -8.54 8.81 4.76
CA HIS A 113 -9.11 9.44 3.56
C HIS A 113 -8.49 8.87 2.27
N SER A 114 -9.25 8.86 1.18
CA SER A 114 -8.73 8.51 -0.14
C SER A 114 -7.61 9.48 -0.54
N PRO A 115 -6.48 9.01 -1.08
CA PRO A 115 -5.33 9.86 -1.46
C PRO A 115 -5.68 11.01 -2.40
N ARG A 116 -6.74 10.85 -3.21
CA ARG A 116 -7.20 11.82 -4.21
C ARG A 116 -8.64 12.27 -4.00
N GLY A 117 -9.21 12.01 -2.83
CA GLY A 117 -10.61 12.29 -2.51
C GLY A 117 -11.59 11.36 -3.24
N GLN A 118 -12.83 11.82 -3.41
CA GLN A 118 -13.91 11.00 -3.98
C GLN A 118 -13.72 10.77 -5.48
N ALA A 119 -13.94 9.52 -5.90
CA ALA A 119 -13.95 9.12 -7.30
C ALA A 119 -15.18 9.70 -8.03
N LYS A 120 -14.98 10.83 -8.73
CA LYS A 120 -16.03 11.54 -9.49
C LYS A 120 -15.62 11.69 -10.95
N LYS A 121 -16.56 11.44 -11.87
CA LYS A 121 -16.30 11.47 -13.33
C LYS A 121 -15.67 12.79 -13.80
N HIS A 122 -16.15 13.93 -13.30
CA HIS A 122 -15.63 15.25 -13.69
C HIS A 122 -14.21 15.54 -13.17
N ARG A 123 -13.70 14.77 -12.19
CA ARG A 123 -12.36 14.93 -11.62
C ARG A 123 -11.31 14.00 -12.24
N VAL A 124 -11.69 13.11 -13.15
CA VAL A 124 -10.79 12.12 -13.73
C VAL A 124 -9.59 12.80 -14.41
N ALA A 125 -9.82 13.85 -15.21
CA ALA A 125 -8.75 14.58 -15.89
C ALA A 125 -7.77 15.27 -14.91
N GLU A 126 -8.31 15.97 -13.92
CA GLU A 126 -7.54 16.62 -12.84
C GLU A 126 -6.65 15.61 -12.09
N VAL A 127 -7.25 14.53 -11.60
CA VAL A 127 -6.52 13.54 -10.79
C VAL A 127 -5.50 12.80 -11.64
N ARG A 128 -5.83 12.48 -12.90
CA ARG A 128 -4.88 11.90 -13.85
C ARG A 128 -3.66 12.80 -14.04
N GLU A 129 -3.85 14.11 -14.18
CA GLU A 129 -2.74 15.07 -14.34
C GLU A 129 -1.85 15.13 -13.08
N VAL A 130 -2.44 15.11 -11.89
CA VAL A 130 -1.72 15.06 -10.61
C VAL A 130 -0.86 13.79 -10.53
N VAL A 131 -1.44 12.62 -10.81
CA VAL A 131 -0.71 11.33 -10.76
C VAL A 131 0.40 11.29 -11.81
N LEU A 132 0.13 11.72 -13.04
CA LEU A 132 1.13 11.78 -14.11
C LEU A 132 2.28 12.76 -13.80
N ARG A 133 2.08 13.75 -12.92
CA ARG A 133 3.15 14.63 -12.44
C ARG A 133 3.95 14.04 -11.28
N GLY A 134 3.51 12.92 -10.71
CA GLY A 134 4.15 12.30 -9.55
C GLY A 134 3.94 13.10 -8.26
N GLU A 135 2.90 13.95 -8.21
CA GLU A 135 2.59 14.71 -7.00
C GLU A 135 2.12 13.75 -5.91
N MET A 136 2.79 13.74 -4.76
CA MET A 136 2.41 12.88 -3.64
C MET A 136 1.05 13.31 -3.04
N PRO A 137 0.27 12.39 -2.47
CA PRO A 137 -0.94 12.76 -1.74
C PRO A 137 -0.56 13.49 -0.45
N ASN A 138 -1.36 14.51 -0.10
CA ASN A 138 -1.11 15.31 1.10
C ASN A 138 -1.31 14.48 2.37
N ILE A 139 -0.46 14.74 3.37
CA ILE A 139 -0.56 14.18 4.72
C ILE A 139 -0.53 15.36 5.70
N HIS A 140 -1.40 15.35 6.71
CA HIS A 140 -1.45 16.41 7.71
C HIS A 140 -0.12 16.50 8.50
N PRO A 141 0.37 17.70 8.86
CA PRO A 141 1.60 17.86 9.62
C PRO A 141 1.68 17.01 10.90
N ASP A 142 0.56 16.78 11.58
CA ASP A 142 0.55 15.96 12.81
C ASP A 142 1.00 14.51 12.54
N ILE A 143 0.58 13.91 11.42
CA ILE A 143 1.02 12.56 11.02
C ILE A 143 2.48 12.60 10.55
N LEU A 144 2.89 13.66 9.84
CA LEU A 144 4.27 13.84 9.41
C LEU A 144 5.24 14.07 10.57
N ASN A 145 4.79 14.69 11.65
CA ASN A 145 5.62 14.99 12.81
C ASN A 145 5.48 13.94 13.92
N SER A 146 4.57 12.96 13.75
CA SER A 146 4.41 11.87 14.69
C SER A 146 5.69 11.04 14.83
N THR A 147 6.02 10.76 16.08
CA THR A 147 7.12 9.87 16.49
C THR A 147 6.64 8.47 16.87
N ASP A 148 5.33 8.22 16.83
CA ASP A 148 4.76 6.89 17.06
C ASP A 148 5.36 5.88 16.07
N PRO A 149 5.97 4.77 16.55
CA PRO A 149 6.67 3.83 15.69
C PRO A 149 5.80 3.24 14.57
N ALA A 150 4.53 2.95 14.84
CA ALA A 150 3.60 2.44 13.84
C ALA A 150 3.32 3.48 12.74
N THR A 151 3.06 4.72 13.14
CA THR A 151 2.85 5.86 12.23
C THR A 151 4.09 6.11 11.36
N VAL A 152 5.28 6.06 11.96
CA VAL A 152 6.55 6.22 11.23
C VAL A 152 6.72 5.10 10.19
N ALA A 153 6.49 3.84 10.58
CA ALA A 153 6.59 2.69 9.67
C ALA A 153 5.61 2.78 8.50
N LEU A 154 4.34 3.07 8.77
CA LEU A 154 3.32 3.26 7.74
C LEU A 154 3.68 4.39 6.77
N ARG A 155 4.19 5.51 7.28
CA ARG A 155 4.60 6.67 6.47
C ARG A 155 5.79 6.34 5.58
N GLN A 156 6.80 5.69 6.13
CA GLN A 156 8.00 5.31 5.36
C GLN A 156 7.66 4.23 4.32
N GLY A 157 6.82 3.25 4.69
CA GLY A 157 6.27 2.28 3.75
C GLY A 157 5.52 2.94 2.59
N ALA A 158 4.59 3.87 2.90
CA ALA A 158 3.87 4.63 1.88
C ALA A 158 4.80 5.42 0.96
N TYR A 159 5.82 6.08 1.51
CA TYR A 159 6.82 6.81 0.72
C TYR A 159 7.58 5.91 -0.24
N ARG A 160 8.08 4.75 0.22
CA ARG A 160 8.81 3.79 -0.61
C ARG A 160 7.95 3.15 -1.70
N CYS A 161 6.66 2.99 -1.44
CA CYS A 161 5.69 2.51 -2.41
C CYS A 161 5.38 3.54 -3.50
N LEU A 162 5.25 4.83 -3.14
CA LEU A 162 4.74 5.89 -4.02
C LEU A 162 5.81 6.56 -4.89
N GLN A 163 6.99 5.94 -5.04
CA GLN A 163 8.03 6.47 -5.94
C GLN A 163 7.51 6.56 -7.38
N TYR A 164 7.85 7.65 -8.06
CA TYR A 164 7.34 7.93 -9.41
C TYR A 164 7.77 6.84 -10.40
N ARG A 165 9.07 6.48 -10.40
CA ARG A 165 9.60 5.45 -11.29
C ARG A 165 9.43 4.06 -10.66
N PRO A 166 8.95 3.04 -11.39
CA PRO A 166 8.76 1.69 -10.86
C PRO A 166 10.03 1.05 -10.27
N GLU A 167 11.18 1.35 -10.85
CA GLU A 167 12.49 0.87 -10.41
C GLU A 167 12.93 1.43 -9.05
N ASP A 168 12.45 2.62 -8.68
CA ASP A 168 12.76 3.26 -7.39
C ASP A 168 11.86 2.70 -6.26
N ARG A 169 10.76 2.02 -6.60
CA ARG A 169 9.86 1.39 -5.63
C ARG A 169 10.50 0.14 -5.07
N TRP A 170 10.39 -0.04 -3.76
CA TRP A 170 10.78 -1.28 -3.10
C TRP A 170 9.90 -2.46 -3.54
N THR A 171 10.31 -3.69 -3.22
CA THR A 171 9.43 -4.84 -3.41
C THR A 171 8.39 -4.89 -2.29
N ALA A 172 7.24 -5.54 -2.53
CA ALA A 172 6.25 -5.77 -1.47
C ALA A 172 6.83 -6.58 -0.30
N ARG A 173 7.79 -7.47 -0.58
CA ARG A 173 8.52 -8.24 0.42
C ARG A 173 9.36 -7.34 1.32
N ASP A 174 10.16 -6.44 0.75
CA ASP A 174 11.03 -5.55 1.54
C ASP A 174 10.20 -4.63 2.44
N ILE A 175 9.07 -4.12 1.92
CA ILE A 175 8.11 -3.35 2.73
C ILE A 175 7.54 -4.19 3.87
N ALA A 176 7.10 -5.42 3.58
CA ALA A 176 6.53 -6.29 4.60
C ALA A 176 7.54 -6.66 5.69
N MET A 177 8.79 -6.97 5.32
CA MET A 177 9.86 -7.31 6.26
C MET A 177 10.13 -6.15 7.22
N GLU A 178 10.30 -4.94 6.71
CA GLU A 178 10.54 -3.78 7.57
C GLU A 178 9.36 -3.49 8.50
N MET A 179 8.13 -3.60 7.99
CA MET A 179 6.94 -3.38 8.81
C MET A 179 6.78 -4.46 9.89
N LEU A 180 7.16 -5.70 9.61
CA LEU A 180 7.17 -6.80 10.59
C LEU A 180 8.20 -6.55 11.68
N GLU A 181 9.42 -6.13 11.33
CA GLU A 181 10.46 -5.78 12.31
C GLU A 181 9.99 -4.68 13.28
N VAL A 182 9.32 -3.65 12.75
CA VAL A 182 8.75 -2.58 13.61
C VAL A 182 7.63 -3.12 14.48
N LEU A 183 6.75 -3.95 13.94
CA LEU A 183 5.64 -4.55 14.69
C LEU A 183 6.14 -5.45 15.83
N GLU A 184 7.17 -6.25 15.59
CA GLU A 184 7.78 -7.11 16.60
C GLU A 184 8.39 -6.29 17.73
N ARG A 185 9.07 -5.18 17.41
CA ARG A 185 9.60 -4.26 18.42
C ARG A 185 8.50 -3.63 19.27
N ILE A 186 7.43 -3.13 18.65
CA ILE A 186 6.29 -2.53 19.39
C ILE A 186 5.69 -3.55 20.37
N LYS A 187 5.47 -4.78 19.91
CA LYS A 187 4.92 -5.84 20.76
C LYS A 187 5.83 -6.23 21.91
N ALA A 188 7.15 -6.22 21.70
CA ALA A 188 8.10 -6.48 22.77
C ALA A 188 8.05 -5.39 23.85
N GLU A 189 7.97 -4.12 23.44
CA GLU A 189 7.83 -2.98 24.36
C GLU A 189 6.51 -3.04 25.16
N GLU A 190 5.39 -3.42 24.53
CA GLU A 190 4.09 -3.59 25.22
C GLU A 190 4.12 -4.72 26.27
N LEU A 191 4.84 -5.81 26.01
CA LEU A 191 4.97 -6.93 26.95
C LEU A 191 5.84 -6.59 28.15
N ASP A 192 6.83 -5.72 27.98
CA ASP A 192 7.72 -5.27 29.06
C ASP A 192 7.04 -4.22 29.98
N GLU A 193 5.93 -3.62 29.54
CA GLU A 193 5.15 -2.63 30.30
C GLU A 193 3.99 -3.24 31.12
N GLU A 194 3.71 -4.54 31.05
CA GLU A 194 2.64 -5.14 31.87
C GLU A 194 2.99 -5.09 33.38
N PRO A 195 2.06 -4.65 34.26
CA PRO A 195 2.36 -4.49 35.68
C PRO A 195 2.58 -5.86 36.33
N VAL A 196 3.67 -5.98 37.09
CA VAL A 196 3.87 -7.07 38.06
C VAL A 196 2.68 -7.06 39.02
N GLU A 197 1.87 -8.13 39.03
CA GLU A 197 0.82 -8.34 40.03
C GLU A 197 1.44 -8.15 41.42
N GLN A 198 0.95 -7.15 42.17
CA GLN A 198 1.32 -6.99 43.57
C GLN A 198 0.77 -8.21 44.33
N PRO A 199 1.57 -8.86 45.20
CA PRO A 199 1.06 -9.98 45.99
C PRO A 199 -0.14 -9.51 46.82
N ASP A 200 -1.24 -10.26 46.77
CA ASP A 200 -2.43 -10.03 47.59
C ASP A 200 -2.01 -9.78 49.06
N GLU A 201 -2.31 -8.58 49.57
CA GLU A 201 -2.23 -8.31 51.01
C GLU A 201 -3.13 -9.33 51.72
N GLN A 202 -2.52 -10.16 52.56
CA GLN A 202 -3.26 -11.10 53.41
C GLN A 202 -4.28 -10.31 54.26
N PRO A 203 -5.52 -10.79 54.38
CA PRO A 203 -6.48 -10.12 55.23
C PRO A 203 -6.01 -10.16 56.68
N ASP A 204 -5.96 -9.00 57.32
CA ASP A 204 -5.66 -8.82 58.73
C ASP A 204 -6.52 -9.78 59.57
N GLU A 205 -5.87 -10.62 60.38
CA GLU A 205 -6.54 -11.45 61.39
C GLU A 205 -7.28 -10.53 62.38
N GLU A 206 -8.60 -10.64 62.46
CA GLU A 206 -9.39 -9.99 63.51
C GLU A 206 -8.96 -10.52 64.89
N PRO A 207 -8.82 -9.65 65.91
CA PRO A 207 -8.48 -10.10 67.25
C PRO A 207 -9.68 -10.79 67.90
N ASP A 208 -9.44 -11.98 68.45
CA ASP A 208 -10.36 -12.72 69.33
C ASP A 208 -10.80 -11.83 70.51
N ASP A 209 -12.05 -11.38 70.49
CA ASP A 209 -12.72 -10.77 71.64
C ASP A 209 -13.24 -11.86 72.58
N ASN A 210 -12.40 -12.24 73.55
CA ASN A 210 -12.82 -12.98 74.73
C ASN A 210 -13.20 -11.99 75.84
N GLY A 211 -14.50 -11.77 76.04
CA GLY A 211 -15.01 -10.92 77.11
C GLY A 211 -16.40 -11.34 77.63
N GLU A 212 -16.38 -12.13 78.71
CA GLU A 212 -17.38 -12.36 79.79
C GLU A 212 -18.86 -12.66 79.47
#